data_AF-A0A357M8C4-F1
#
_entry.id   AF-A0A357M8C4-F1
#
_cell.length_a   1.000
_cell.length_b   1.000
_cell.length_c   1.000
_cell.angle_alpha   90.00
_cell.angle_beta   90.00
_cell.angle_gamma   90.00
#
_symmetry.space_group_name_H-M   'P 1'
#
loop_
_entity.id
_entity.type
_entity.pdbx_description
1 polymer ?
#
loop_
_entity_poly.entity_id
_entity_poly.type
_entity_poly.pdbx_seq_one_letter_code
_entity_poly.pdbx_strand_id
1 'polypeptide(L)' 'KVAGNTQEEQIVASNVDTLFLVSALNDDFNVRRMERYLIMAWNSGANPVILLTKADLCLDAES' A
#
# COMPACT_ATOMS: atom_id res chain seq x y z
N LYS A 1 0.93 -8.23 -35.67
CA LYS A 1 0.23 -8.49 -34.39
C LYS A 1 1.07 -7.85 -33.28
N VAL A 2 0.60 -6.77 -32.68
CA VAL A 2 1.32 -6.15 -31.55
C VAL A 2 1.05 -7.01 -30.32
N ALA A 3 2.10 -7.59 -29.75
CA ALA A 3 2.01 -8.31 -28.49
C ALA A 3 2.09 -7.27 -27.35
N GLY A 4 0.99 -7.10 -26.64
CA GLY A 4 0.91 -6.23 -25.47
C GLY A 4 -0.54 -5.99 -25.12
N ASN A 5 -1.02 -6.62 -24.04
CA ASN A 5 -2.31 -6.26 -23.48
C ASN A 5 -2.24 -4.79 -23.05
N THR A 6 -3.12 -3.96 -23.59
CA THR A 6 -3.34 -2.60 -23.11
C THR A 6 -3.69 -2.69 -21.62
N GLN A 7 -2.90 -2.03 -20.77
CA GLN A 7 -3.22 -1.93 -19.34
C GLN A 7 -4.30 -0.87 -19.18
N GLU A 8 -5.56 -1.29 -19.30
CA GLU A 8 -6.70 -0.44 -18.98
C GLU A 8 -6.91 -0.41 -17.46
N GLU A 9 -7.34 0.73 -16.92
CA GLU A 9 -7.71 0.84 -15.52
C GLU A 9 -8.82 -0.17 -15.18
N GLN A 10 -8.65 -0.90 -14.07
CA GLN A 10 -9.61 -1.88 -13.59
C GLN A 10 -10.15 -1.40 -12.23
N ILE A 11 -11.48 -1.37 -12.11
CA ILE A 11 -12.15 -1.06 -10.85
C ILE A 11 -12.03 -2.27 -9.94
N VAL A 12 -11.31 -2.13 -8.82
CA VAL A 12 -11.12 -3.22 -7.84
C VAL A 12 -12.13 -3.13 -6.69
N ALA A 13 -12.58 -1.93 -6.33
CA ALA A 13 -13.54 -1.68 -5.25
C ALA A 13 -14.30 -0.36 -5.44
N SER A 14 -15.44 -0.20 -4.77
CA SER A 14 -16.24 1.04 -4.72
C SER A 14 -16.81 1.27 -3.33
N ASN A 15 -17.23 2.50 -3.02
CA ASN A 15 -17.75 2.92 -1.71
C ASN A 15 -16.79 2.61 -0.55
N VAL A 16 -15.49 2.83 -0.77
CA VAL A 16 -14.44 2.63 0.23
C VAL A 16 -13.97 3.98 0.75
N ASP A 17 -14.18 4.22 2.05
CA ASP A 17 -13.77 5.46 2.71
C ASP A 17 -12.37 5.40 3.32
N THR A 18 -11.82 4.20 3.52
CA THR A 18 -10.55 3.98 4.24
C THR A 18 -9.75 2.84 3.62
N LEU A 19 -8.43 3.05 3.43
CA LEU A 19 -7.50 2.08 2.89
C LEU A 19 -6.40 1.76 3.91
N PHE A 20 -6.32 0.50 4.34
CA PHE A 20 -5.23 0.02 5.20
C PHE A 20 -4.01 -0.39 4.36
N LEU A 21 -2.93 0.37 4.50
CA LEU A 21 -1.63 0.10 3.89
C LEU A 21 -0.80 -0.75 4.85
N VAL A 22 -0.94 -2.07 4.73
CA VAL A 22 -0.31 -3.03 5.64
C VAL A 22 1.10 -3.37 5.18
N SER A 23 2.08 -3.22 6.07
CA SER A 23 3.45 -3.66 5.84
C SER A 23 4.00 -4.35 7.08
N ALA A 24 4.92 -5.30 6.91
CA ALA A 24 5.62 -5.92 8.03
C ALA A 24 6.86 -5.10 8.38
N LEU A 25 7.17 -4.96 9.67
CA LEU A 25 8.42 -4.42 10.20
C LEU A 25 9.53 -5.47 10.13
N ASN A 26 9.81 -5.93 8.91
CA ASN A 26 10.93 -6.80 8.61
C ASN A 26 11.83 -6.15 7.54
N ASP A 27 12.89 -6.84 7.13
CA ASP A 27 13.91 -6.30 6.23
C ASP A 27 13.41 -5.94 4.80
N ASP A 28 12.15 -6.23 4.43
CA ASP A 28 11.55 -5.85 3.14
C ASP A 28 10.69 -4.57 3.23
N PHE A 29 10.88 -3.74 4.26
CA PHE A 29 10.18 -2.46 4.35
C PHE A 29 10.61 -1.50 3.22
N ASN A 30 9.77 -1.42 2.17
CA ASN A 30 10.06 -0.64 0.97
C ASN A 30 9.29 0.70 0.97
N VAL A 31 9.98 1.77 1.37
CA VAL A 31 9.42 3.14 1.43
C VAL A 31 8.86 3.60 0.08
N ARG A 32 9.55 3.32 -1.04
CA ARG A 32 9.08 3.70 -2.39
C ARG A 32 7.79 2.97 -2.80
N ARG A 33 7.56 1.77 -2.29
CA ARG A 33 6.32 1.02 -2.51
C ARG A 33 5.19 1.63 -1.68
N MET A 34 5.47 1.99 -0.43
CA MET A 34 4.50 2.63 0.46
C MET A 34 4.06 4.00 -0.06
N GLU A 35 4.99 4.85 -0.50
CA GLU A 35 4.69 6.17 -1.05
C GLU A 35 3.75 6.09 -2.26
N ARG A 36 4.01 5.16 -3.18
CA ARG A 36 3.14 4.95 -4.34
C ARG A 36 1.72 4.54 -3.94
N TYR A 37 1.57 3.65 -2.96
CA TYR A 37 0.24 3.27 -2.49
C TYR A 37 -0.46 4.38 -1.73
N LEU A 38 0.30 5.23 -1.02
CA LEU A 38 -0.24 6.43 -0.38
C LEU A 38 -0.82 7.38 -1.44
N ILE A 39 -0.09 7.63 -2.52
CA ILE A 39 -0.57 8.45 -3.65
C ILE A 39 -1.84 7.83 -4.27
N MET A 40 -1.87 6.51 -4.46
CA MET A 40 -3.05 5.83 -4.98
C MET A 40 -4.27 5.99 -4.08
N ALA A 41 -4.11 5.86 -2.75
CA ALA A 41 -5.20 6.02 -1.80
C ALA A 41 -5.74 7.46 -1.78
N TRP A 42 -4.84 8.46 -1.79
CA TRP A 42 -5.25 9.86 -1.89
C TRP A 42 -5.99 10.16 -3.19
N ASN A 43 -5.51 9.64 -4.31
CA ASN A 43 -6.16 9.81 -5.62
C ASN A 43 -7.52 9.09 -5.69
N SER A 44 -7.74 8.02 -4.92
CA SER A 44 -9.05 7.36 -4.84
C SER A 44 -10.03 8.06 -3.90
N GLY A 45 -9.58 9.07 -3.15
CA GLY A 45 -10.40 9.78 -2.15
C GLY A 45 -10.59 9.04 -0.83
N ALA A 46 -9.98 7.87 -0.66
CA ALA A 46 -10.03 7.11 0.58
C ALA A 46 -8.95 7.60 1.56
N ASN A 47 -9.26 7.57 2.85
CA ASN A 47 -8.29 7.95 3.89
C ASN A 47 -7.29 6.80 4.11
N PRO A 48 -5.98 6.99 3.86
CA PRO A 48 -5.00 5.95 4.10
C PRO A 48 -4.68 5.79 5.59
N VAL A 49 -4.55 4.54 6.05
CA VAL A 49 -4.05 4.18 7.38
C VAL A 49 -2.87 3.23 7.20
N ILE A 50 -1.69 3.62 7.67
CA ILE A 50 -0.50 2.76 7.62
C ILE A 50 -0.55 1.81 8.82
N LEU A 51 -0.51 0.51 8.54
CA LEU A 51 -0.48 -0.54 9.56
C LEU A 51 0.84 -1.29 9.47
N LEU A 52 1.71 -1.05 10.46
CA LEU A 52 2.98 -1.75 10.60
C LEU A 52 2.78 -2.97 11.50
N THR A 53 3.00 -4.15 10.93
CA THR A 53 2.75 -5.46 11.56
C THR A 53 4.07 -6.15 11.90
N LYS A 54 4.01 -7.20 12.73
CA LYS A 54 5.18 -7.98 13.16
C LYS A 54 6.23 -7.17 13.93
N ALA A 55 5.79 -6.23 14.77
CA ALA A 55 6.69 -5.43 15.60
C ALA A 55 7.54 -6.30 16.53
N ASP A 56 7.07 -7.49 16.90
CA ASP A 56 7.81 -8.50 17.68
C ASP A 56 9.12 -8.98 17.02
N LEU A 57 9.25 -8.81 15.70
CA LEU A 57 10.48 -9.15 14.96
C LEU A 57 11.45 -7.98 14.84
N CYS A 58 11.07 -6.79 15.29
CA CYS A 58 11.87 -5.58 15.21
C CYS A 58 12.48 -5.27 16.57
N LEU A 59 13.81 -5.33 16.65
CA LEU A 59 14.56 -5.13 17.89
C LEU A 59 14.45 -3.68 18.42
N ASP A 60 14.10 -2.73 17.57
CA ASP A 60 14.10 -1.29 17.87
C ASP A 60 12.69 -0.66 17.93
N ALA A 61 11.62 -1.47 17.94
CA ALA A 61 10.25 -0.95 17.84
C ALA A 61 9.75 -0.16 19.07
N GLU A 62 10.45 -0.22 20.21
CA GLU A 62 10.04 0.39 21.48
C GLU A 62 10.86 1.64 21.88
N SER A 63 11.77 2.13 21.02
CA SER A 63 12.66 3.27 21.35
C SER A 63 12.05 4.65 21.09
#